data_AF-A0A496LED4-F1
#
_entry.id   AF-A0A496LED4-F1
#
_cell.length_a   1.000
_cell.length_b   1.000
_cell.length_c   1.000
_cell.angle_alpha   90.00
_cell.angle_beta   90.00
_cell.angle_gamma   90.00
#
_symmetry.space_group_name_H-M   'P 1'
#
loop_
_entity.id
_entity.type
_entity.pdbx_description
1 polymer ?
#
loop_
_entity_poly.entity_id
_entity_poly.type
_entity_poly.pdbx_seq_one_letter_code
_entity_poly.pdbx_strand_id
1 'polypeptide(L)'
;MILKFQNRYSKKFLAFCAIWALFWLAFSYFFLQKFLFIYPESFSIHVRFALCAIALGAAILAVCGKDVYGAICGYAVWFYGAALGFVSSLNLAKIHTVLRGSGDMSGMSGCGGAVRFLNFDLSAVPIFKPFNSCAFDVPAVPTDTTLDELQAKLTALYSGGWYLFPASKSVD
;
A
#
# COMPACT_ATOMS: atom_id res chain seq x y z
N MET A 1 -10.63 -31.65 25.75
CA MET A 1 -9.53 -31.91 24.79
C MET A 1 -8.95 -30.56 24.38
N ILE A 2 -7.82 -30.15 24.96
CA ILE A 2 -7.16 -28.89 24.59
C ILE A 2 -6.35 -29.18 23.33
N LEU A 3 -6.90 -28.81 22.18
CA LEU A 3 -6.18 -28.85 20.91
C LEU A 3 -4.94 -27.96 21.05
N LYS A 4 -3.76 -28.57 21.11
CA LYS A 4 -2.49 -27.83 21.18
C LYS A 4 -2.12 -27.43 19.76
N PHE A 5 -2.64 -26.30 19.29
CA PHE A 5 -2.26 -25.77 17.99
C PHE A 5 -0.85 -25.17 18.11
N GLN A 6 0.16 -25.92 17.68
CA GLN A 6 1.53 -25.45 17.70
C GLN A 6 1.81 -24.73 16.38
N ASN A 7 1.94 -23.41 16.45
CA ASN A 7 2.30 -22.60 15.29
C ASN A 7 3.62 -23.10 14.68
N ARG A 8 3.59 -23.52 13.41
CA ARG A 8 4.74 -24.11 12.70
C ARG A 8 5.79 -23.06 12.35
N TYR A 9 5.41 -21.78 12.25
CA TYR A 9 6.34 -20.70 11.92
C TYR A 9 7.13 -20.21 13.15
N SER A 10 8.43 -20.01 12.96
CA SER A 10 9.29 -19.41 13.96
C SER A 10 8.83 -17.98 14.27
N LYS A 11 8.80 -17.61 15.55
CA LYS A 11 8.48 -16.23 15.98
C LYS A 11 9.38 -15.20 15.32
N LYS A 12 10.64 -15.56 15.03
CA LYS A 12 11.59 -14.71 14.31
C LYS A 12 11.13 -14.40 12.87
N PHE A 13 10.56 -15.39 12.20
CA PHE A 13 10.01 -15.23 10.84
C PHE A 13 8.78 -14.32 10.85
N LEU A 14 7.86 -14.52 11.79
CA LEU A 14 6.67 -13.67 11.93
C LEU A 14 7.05 -12.22 12.27
N ALA A 15 8.03 -12.03 13.16
CA ALA A 15 8.56 -10.70 13.47
C ALA A 15 9.20 -10.05 12.24
N PHE A 16 9.98 -10.81 11.45
CA PHE A 16 10.54 -10.33 10.19
C PHE A 16 9.45 -9.87 9.21
N CYS A 17 8.39 -10.67 9.00
CA CYS A 17 7.27 -10.30 8.14
C CYS A 17 6.55 -9.03 8.62
N ALA A 18 6.32 -8.89 9.93
CA ALA A 18 5.68 -7.71 10.51
C ALA A 18 6.53 -6.45 10.32
N ILE A 19 7.83 -6.53 10.64
CA ILE A 19 8.77 -5.42 10.47
C ILE A 19 8.87 -5.01 9.00
N TRP A 20 8.96 -5.99 8.10
CA TRP A 20 9.02 -5.74 6.66
C TRP A 20 7.76 -5.03 6.16
N ALA A 21 6.57 -5.49 6.57
CA ALA A 21 5.31 -4.85 6.20
C ALA A 21 5.21 -3.41 6.71
N LEU A 22 5.61 -3.16 7.96
CA LEU A 22 5.63 -1.82 8.56
C LEU A 22 6.66 -0.90 7.89
N PHE A 23 7.82 -1.44 7.50
CA PHE A 23 8.84 -0.69 6.77
C PHE A 23 8.32 -0.20 5.42
N TRP A 24 7.67 -1.07 4.64
CA TRP A 24 7.07 -0.68 3.35
C TRP A 24 5.91 0.30 3.51
N LEU A 25 5.12 0.14 4.56
CA LEU A 25 4.07 1.11 4.90
C LEU A 25 4.66 2.49 5.20
N ALA A 26 5.72 2.53 6.02
CA ALA A 26 6.43 3.75 6.36
C ALA A 26 7.08 4.38 5.12
N PHE A 27 7.74 3.59 4.28
CA PHE A 27 8.30 4.05 3.01
C PHE A 27 7.23 4.67 2.11
N SER A 28 6.08 4.00 1.95
CA SER A 28 4.98 4.52 1.12
C SER A 28 4.43 5.86 1.63
N TYR A 29 4.35 6.06 2.94
CA TYR A 29 3.81 7.30 3.51
C TYR A 29 4.85 8.42 3.58
N PHE A 30 6.02 8.16 4.18
CA PHE A 30 7.03 9.19 4.42
C PHE A 30 7.79 9.56 3.15
N PHE A 31 8.14 8.58 2.32
CA PHE A 31 8.91 8.85 1.11
C PHE A 31 7.99 9.25 -0.04
N LEU A 32 7.05 8.38 -0.46
CA LEU A 32 6.26 8.66 -1.67
C LEU A 32 5.27 9.82 -1.46
N GLN A 33 4.51 9.79 -0.37
CA GLN A 33 3.48 10.80 -0.15
C GLN A 33 4.03 12.11 0.41
N LYS A 34 4.90 12.07 1.44
CA LYS A 34 5.39 13.29 2.09
C LYS A 34 6.63 13.90 1.42
N PHE A 35 7.55 13.08 0.90
CA PHE A 35 8.78 13.58 0.27
C PHE A 35 8.60 13.83 -1.24
N LEU A 36 7.96 12.93 -1.99
CA LEU A 36 7.72 13.14 -3.43
C LEU A 36 6.40 13.82 -3.78
N PHE A 37 5.54 14.12 -2.80
CA PHE A 37 4.21 14.71 -3.06
C PHE A 37 3.37 13.91 -4.07
N ILE A 38 3.49 12.57 -4.05
CA ILE A 38 2.66 11.69 -4.86
C ILE A 38 1.35 11.43 -4.11
N TYR A 39 0.23 11.75 -4.75
CA TYR A 39 -1.09 11.57 -4.15
C TYR A 39 -1.47 10.08 -4.07
N PRO A 40 -2.00 9.61 -2.93
CA PRO A 40 -2.39 8.22 -2.79
C PRO A 40 -3.72 7.94 -3.50
N GLU A 41 -3.71 6.92 -4.34
CA GLU A 41 -4.90 6.42 -5.04
C GLU A 41 -5.70 5.48 -4.15
N SER A 42 -6.97 5.25 -4.52
CA SER A 42 -7.83 4.29 -3.83
C SER A 42 -7.17 2.92 -3.71
N PHE A 43 -6.59 2.36 -4.78
CA PHE A 43 -5.91 1.05 -4.73
C PHE A 43 -4.63 1.06 -3.88
N SER A 44 -3.87 2.15 -3.88
CA SER A 44 -2.69 2.32 -3.02
C SER A 44 -3.07 2.26 -1.53
N ILE A 45 -4.20 2.86 -1.16
CA ILE A 45 -4.75 2.80 0.20
C ILE A 45 -5.17 1.39 0.59
N HIS A 46 -5.75 0.61 -0.33
CA HIS A 46 -6.06 -0.80 -0.09
C HIS A 46 -4.79 -1.62 0.18
N VAL A 47 -3.70 -1.36 -0.55
CA VAL A 47 -2.40 -2.02 -0.31
C VAL A 47 -1.80 -1.60 1.04
N ARG A 48 -1.87 -0.31 1.42
CA ARG A 48 -1.42 0.15 2.74
C ARG A 48 -2.21 -0.52 3.87
N PHE A 49 -3.53 -0.63 3.71
CA PHE A 49 -4.37 -1.34 4.66
C PHE A 49 -4.04 -2.84 4.73
N ALA A 50 -3.79 -3.47 3.57
CA ALA A 50 -3.33 -4.86 3.50
C ALA A 50 -2.01 -5.08 4.25
N LEU A 51 -1.04 -4.16 4.14
CA LEU A 51 0.21 -4.21 4.92
C LEU A 51 -0.04 -4.10 6.42
N CYS A 52 -0.97 -3.23 6.85
CA CYS A 52 -1.40 -3.15 8.25
C CYS A 52 -2.03 -4.47 8.73
N ALA A 53 -2.92 -5.05 7.94
CA ALA A 53 -3.56 -6.33 8.25
C ALA A 53 -2.52 -7.46 8.34
N ILE A 54 -1.55 -7.51 7.43
CA ILE A 54 -0.45 -8.48 7.47
C ILE A 54 0.38 -8.31 8.74
N ALA A 55 0.75 -7.08 9.11
CA ALA A 55 1.51 -6.79 10.32
C ALA A 55 0.74 -7.19 11.59
N LEU A 56 -0.56 -6.86 11.66
CA LEU A 56 -1.44 -7.23 12.78
C LEU A 56 -1.62 -8.75 12.88
N GLY A 57 -1.88 -9.43 11.75
CA GLY A 57 -1.96 -10.89 11.71
C GLY A 57 -0.68 -11.54 12.23
N ALA A 58 0.48 -11.13 11.71
CA ALA A 58 1.78 -11.63 12.17
C ALA A 58 2.03 -11.38 13.68
N ALA A 59 1.64 -10.21 14.19
CA ALA A 59 1.74 -9.88 15.61
C ALA A 59 0.82 -10.77 16.47
N ILE A 60 -0.42 -10.99 16.05
CA ILE A 60 -1.38 -11.89 16.73
C ILE A 60 -0.84 -13.32 16.76
N LEU A 61 -0.30 -13.84 15.65
CA LEU A 61 0.33 -15.17 15.64
C LEU A 61 1.56 -15.25 16.54
N ALA A 62 2.34 -14.17 16.68
CA ALA A 62 3.53 -14.15 17.52
C ALA A 62 3.21 -14.15 19.02
N VAL A 63 2.15 -13.45 19.43
CA VAL A 63 1.72 -13.30 20.83
C VAL A 63 0.75 -14.42 21.24
N CYS A 64 -0.34 -14.61 20.49
CA CYS A 64 -1.47 -15.47 20.82
C CYS A 64 -1.48 -16.81 20.05
N GLY A 65 -0.46 -17.10 19.23
CA GLY A 65 -0.39 -18.34 18.44
C GLY A 65 -0.23 -19.64 19.24
N LYS A 66 -0.26 -19.57 20.58
CA LYS A 66 -0.35 -20.74 21.48
C LYS A 66 -1.79 -21.22 21.64
N ASP A 67 -2.76 -20.32 21.54
CA ASP A 67 -4.19 -20.64 21.64
C ASP A 67 -4.76 -20.91 20.26
N VAL A 68 -5.61 -21.92 20.14
CA VAL A 68 -6.23 -22.32 18.86
C VAL A 68 -7.00 -21.15 18.24
N TYR A 69 -7.80 -20.45 19.03
CA TYR A 69 -8.58 -19.30 18.59
C TYR A 69 -7.68 -18.14 18.15
N GLY A 70 -6.62 -17.85 18.91
CA GLY A 70 -5.65 -16.82 18.56
C GLY A 70 -4.90 -17.13 17.26
N ALA A 71 -4.53 -18.39 17.04
CA ALA A 71 -3.91 -18.83 15.81
C ALA A 71 -4.86 -18.70 14.61
N ILE A 72 -6.11 -19.16 14.72
CA ILE A 72 -7.11 -19.06 13.64
C ILE A 72 -7.36 -17.59 13.27
N CYS A 73 -7.61 -16.73 14.27
CA CYS A 73 -7.81 -15.30 14.02
C CYS A 73 -6.58 -14.66 13.37
N GLY A 74 -5.38 -14.97 13.87
CA GLY A 74 -4.15 -14.48 13.30
C GLY A 74 -3.96 -14.88 11.83
N TYR A 75 -4.15 -16.16 11.50
CA TYR A 75 -4.06 -16.64 10.12
C TYR A 75 -5.12 -16.01 9.23
N ALA A 76 -6.36 -15.90 9.70
CA ALA A 76 -7.44 -15.28 8.93
C ALA A 76 -7.11 -13.83 8.56
N VAL A 77 -6.63 -13.03 9.52
CA VAL A 77 -6.23 -11.64 9.28
C VAL A 77 -5.02 -11.56 8.36
N TRP A 78 -4.02 -12.44 8.55
CA TRP A 78 -2.82 -12.47 7.73
C TRP A 78 -3.10 -12.82 6.27
N PHE A 79 -3.90 -13.87 6.03
CA PHE A 79 -4.31 -14.28 4.67
C PHE A 79 -5.25 -13.26 4.02
N TYR A 80 -6.16 -12.66 4.79
CA TYR A 80 -7.01 -11.59 4.29
C TYR A 80 -6.19 -10.40 3.78
N GLY A 81 -5.20 -9.94 4.56
CA GLY A 81 -4.28 -8.89 4.14
C GLY A 81 -3.51 -9.28 2.86
N ALA A 82 -2.99 -10.51 2.78
CA ALA A 82 -2.28 -10.99 1.60
C ALA A 82 -3.18 -11.02 0.34
N ALA A 83 -4.40 -11.54 0.45
CA ALA A 83 -5.34 -11.59 -0.66
C ALA A 83 -5.76 -10.19 -1.12
N LEU A 84 -6.09 -9.30 -0.18
CA LEU A 84 -6.46 -7.92 -0.48
C LEU A 84 -5.32 -7.16 -1.16
N GLY A 85 -4.09 -7.29 -0.65
CA GLY A 85 -2.90 -6.69 -1.24
C GLY A 85 -2.66 -7.19 -2.66
N PHE A 86 -2.72 -8.51 -2.86
CA PHE A 86 -2.51 -9.13 -4.17
C PHE A 86 -3.55 -8.67 -5.21
N VAL A 87 -4.84 -8.70 -4.87
CA VAL A 87 -5.92 -8.25 -5.76
C VAL A 87 -5.76 -6.76 -6.10
N SER A 88 -5.43 -5.93 -5.10
CA SER A 88 -5.24 -4.50 -5.31
C SER A 88 -4.05 -4.21 -6.22
N SER A 89 -2.93 -4.94 -6.08
CA SER A 89 -1.77 -4.84 -6.96
C SER A 89 -2.07 -5.28 -8.40
N LEU A 90 -2.86 -6.34 -8.59
CA LEU A 90 -3.28 -6.77 -9.93
C LEU A 90 -4.19 -5.74 -10.59
N ASN A 91 -5.11 -5.16 -9.83
CA ASN A 91 -5.97 -4.09 -10.35
C ASN A 91 -5.13 -2.89 -10.75
N LEU A 92 -4.16 -2.47 -9.92
CA LEU A 92 -3.24 -1.38 -10.24
C LEU A 92 -2.44 -1.65 -11.52
N ALA A 93 -1.93 -2.87 -11.70
CA ALA A 93 -1.20 -3.25 -12.91
C ALA A 93 -2.10 -3.17 -14.17
N LYS A 94 -3.36 -3.57 -14.08
CA LYS A 94 -4.34 -3.44 -15.18
C LYS A 94 -4.66 -1.98 -15.49
N ILE A 95 -4.78 -1.13 -14.47
CA ILE A 95 -4.98 0.31 -14.66
C ILE A 95 -3.82 0.89 -15.45
N HIS A 96 -2.60 0.54 -15.04
CA HIS A 96 -1.38 1.05 -15.66
C HIS A 96 -1.20 0.66 -17.12
N THR A 97 -1.70 -0.51 -17.53
CA THR A 97 -1.66 -0.94 -18.93
C THR A 97 -2.74 -0.26 -19.76
N VAL A 98 -3.94 -0.05 -19.21
CA VAL A 98 -5.04 0.64 -19.90
C VAL A 98 -4.71 2.11 -20.14
N LEU A 99 -4.14 2.82 -19.16
CA LEU A 99 -3.73 4.22 -19.33
C LEU A 99 -2.66 4.40 -20.41
N ARG A 100 -1.76 3.42 -20.59
CA ARG A 100 -0.73 3.49 -21.65
C ARG A 100 -1.25 3.13 -23.03
N GLY A 101 -2.26 2.27 -23.11
CA GLY A 101 -2.72 1.69 -24.38
C GLY A 101 -3.85 2.47 -25.05
N SER A 102 -4.92 2.72 -24.30
CA SER A 102 -6.21 3.08 -24.90
C SER A 102 -6.88 4.31 -24.30
N GLY A 103 -6.42 4.81 -23.14
CA GLY A 103 -6.98 5.99 -22.46
C GLY A 103 -8.43 5.83 -21.97
N ASP A 104 -9.09 4.73 -22.31
CA ASP A 104 -10.50 4.47 -22.05
C ASP A 104 -10.68 3.77 -20.69
N MET A 105 -10.95 4.57 -19.66
CA MET A 105 -11.13 4.13 -18.26
C MET A 105 -12.58 3.67 -17.96
N SER A 106 -13.45 3.63 -18.97
CA SER A 106 -14.90 3.47 -18.85
C SER A 106 -15.38 2.13 -18.26
N GLY A 107 -14.50 1.13 -18.13
CA GLY A 107 -14.80 -0.18 -17.53
C GLY A 107 -14.27 -0.39 -16.11
N MET A 108 -13.61 0.59 -15.50
CA MET A 108 -12.84 0.39 -14.28
C MET A 108 -13.57 0.87 -13.03
N SER A 109 -14.32 -0.03 -12.39
CA SER A 109 -14.93 0.25 -11.10
C SER A 109 -13.86 0.39 -10.02
N GLY A 110 -13.79 1.55 -9.35
CA GLY A 110 -12.87 1.77 -8.21
C GLY A 110 -12.12 3.10 -8.23
N CYS A 111 -12.21 3.85 -9.34
CA CYS A 111 -11.70 5.22 -9.43
C CYS A 111 -12.64 6.23 -8.77
N GLY A 112 -12.17 6.90 -7.72
CA GLY A 112 -12.92 7.98 -7.07
C GLY A 112 -13.98 7.55 -6.05
N GLY A 113 -14.04 6.27 -5.69
CA GLY A 113 -14.87 5.79 -4.58
C GLY A 113 -14.17 6.03 -3.23
N ALA A 114 -14.89 6.58 -2.25
CA ALA A 114 -14.46 6.57 -0.86
C ALA A 114 -14.11 5.13 -0.45
N VAL A 115 -12.92 4.93 0.10
CA VAL A 115 -12.44 3.61 0.52
C VAL A 115 -13.20 3.21 1.79
N ARG A 116 -14.28 2.44 1.63
CA ARG A 116 -15.13 1.96 2.72
C ARG A 116 -14.77 0.51 3.02
N PHE A 117 -14.20 0.27 4.19
CA PHE A 117 -14.00 -1.09 4.70
C PHE A 117 -14.98 -1.34 5.85
N LEU A 118 -15.83 -2.37 5.73
CA LEU A 118 -16.77 -2.75 6.80
C LEU A 118 -17.67 -1.59 7.29
N ASN A 119 -18.09 -0.70 6.38
CA ASN A 119 -18.79 0.56 6.66
C ASN A 119 -18.00 1.62 7.44
N PHE A 120 -16.73 1.38 7.77
CA PHE A 120 -15.84 2.40 8.32
C PHE A 120 -15.25 3.24 7.20
N ASP A 121 -15.38 4.56 7.34
CA ASP A 121 -14.79 5.51 6.41
C ASP A 121 -13.32 5.72 6.81
N LEU A 122 -12.41 5.12 6.04
CA LEU A 122 -10.97 5.23 6.30
C LEU A 122 -10.42 6.64 6.05
N SER A 123 -11.20 7.53 5.43
CA SER A 123 -10.78 8.92 5.13
C SER A 123 -10.56 9.78 6.37
N ALA A 124 -11.03 9.35 7.55
CA ALA A 124 -10.76 10.01 8.82
C ALA A 124 -9.28 9.97 9.24
N VAL A 125 -8.51 9.01 8.72
CA VAL A 125 -7.08 8.86 9.02
C VAL A 125 -6.26 9.44 7.86
N PRO A 126 -5.36 10.40 8.11
CA PRO A 126 -4.63 11.10 7.03
C PRO A 126 -3.75 10.18 6.17
N ILE A 127 -3.35 9.02 6.70
CA ILE A 127 -2.56 7.99 6.00
C ILE A 127 -3.39 7.25 4.94
N PHE A 128 -4.72 7.22 5.11
CA PHE A 128 -5.67 6.47 4.28
C PHE A 128 -6.66 7.37 3.53
N LYS A 129 -6.40 8.68 3.44
CA LYS A 129 -7.27 9.61 2.70
C LYS A 129 -7.06 9.45 1.19
N PRO A 130 -8.05 8.95 0.43
CA PRO A 130 -7.93 8.83 -1.02
C PRO A 130 -8.01 10.19 -1.69
N PHE A 131 -7.20 10.37 -2.73
CA PHE A 131 -7.42 11.44 -3.70
C PHE A 131 -8.42 10.96 -4.75
N ASN A 132 -9.34 11.82 -5.17
CA ASN A 132 -10.51 11.45 -5.98
C ASN A 132 -10.19 11.21 -7.48
N SER A 133 -8.93 10.89 -7.79
CA SER A 133 -8.42 10.69 -9.15
C SER A 133 -7.73 9.34 -9.26
N CYS A 134 -7.82 8.75 -10.44
CA CYS A 134 -7.15 7.49 -10.75
C CYS A 134 -5.93 7.70 -11.64
N ALA A 135 -4.90 6.93 -11.36
CA ALA A 135 -3.66 6.76 -12.10
C ALA A 135 -2.85 8.03 -12.35
N PHE A 136 -2.58 8.80 -11.30
CA PHE A 136 -1.57 9.85 -11.33
C PHE A 136 -0.41 9.49 -10.40
N ASP A 137 0.51 8.66 -10.90
CA ASP A 137 1.78 8.34 -10.22
C ASP A 137 2.80 9.51 -10.28
N VAL A 138 2.34 10.73 -10.50
CA VAL A 138 3.19 11.90 -10.75
C VAL A 138 3.29 12.79 -9.51
N PRO A 139 4.49 13.30 -9.19
CA PRO A 139 4.67 14.33 -8.17
C PRO A 139 3.83 15.56 -8.48
N ALA A 140 2.92 15.93 -7.58
CA ALA A 140 2.14 17.15 -7.71
C ALA A 140 2.54 18.10 -6.58
N VAL A 141 3.59 18.86 -6.88
CA VAL A 141 4.24 19.77 -5.95
C VAL A 141 3.44 21.08 -5.86
N PRO A 142 3.12 21.58 -4.66
CA PRO A 142 2.49 22.89 -4.52
C PRO A 142 3.42 24.01 -5.00
N THR A 143 2.87 25.00 -5.70
CA THR A 143 3.62 26.12 -6.32
C THR A 143 4.39 27.00 -5.32
N ASP A 144 4.07 26.92 -4.03
CA ASP A 144 4.59 27.82 -2.99
C ASP A 144 5.70 27.19 -2.13
N THR A 145 6.17 25.98 -2.47
CA THR A 145 7.20 25.27 -1.68
C THR A 145 8.59 25.35 -2.31
N THR A 146 9.57 25.82 -1.55
CA THR A 146 11.00 25.71 -1.90
C THR A 146 11.45 24.27 -1.72
N LEU A 147 11.60 23.52 -2.82
CA LEU A 147 12.12 22.15 -2.77
C LEU A 147 13.63 22.17 -2.55
N ASP A 148 14.09 21.23 -1.75
CA ASP A 148 15.53 20.94 -1.62
C ASP A 148 16.08 20.42 -2.96
N GLU A 149 17.36 20.64 -3.26
CA GLU A 149 17.94 20.37 -4.58
C GLU A 149 17.81 18.88 -4.97
N LEU A 150 17.96 17.99 -3.99
CA LEU A 150 17.76 16.55 -4.15
C LEU A 150 16.28 16.22 -4.39
N GLN A 151 15.37 16.87 -3.68
CA GLN A 151 13.94 16.67 -3.83
C GLN A 151 13.47 17.12 -5.22
N ALA A 152 13.97 18.27 -5.71
CA ALA A 152 13.70 18.78 -7.05
C ALA A 152 14.22 17.85 -8.17
N LYS A 153 15.42 17.28 -8.00
CA LYS A 153 15.93 16.28 -8.96
C LYS A 153 15.11 15.00 -8.97
N LEU A 154 14.68 14.51 -7.80
CA LEU A 154 13.86 13.31 -7.71
C LEU A 154 12.44 13.56 -8.27
N THR A 155 11.81 14.69 -7.97
CA THR A 155 10.49 15.01 -8.53
C THR A 155 10.54 15.20 -10.05
N ALA A 156 11.62 15.81 -10.58
CA ALA A 156 11.85 15.88 -12.01
C ALA A 156 12.03 14.49 -12.65
N LEU A 157 12.80 13.61 -12.01
CA LEU A 157 13.07 12.25 -12.50
C LEU A 157 11.80 11.39 -12.55
N TYR A 158 10.89 11.54 -11.58
CA TYR A 158 9.61 10.83 -11.51
C TYR A 158 8.42 11.60 -12.10
N SER A 159 8.68 12.67 -12.87
CA SER A 159 7.63 13.47 -13.54
C SER A 159 6.73 12.67 -14.50
N GLY A 160 7.22 11.52 -14.99
CA GLY A 160 6.48 10.60 -15.87
C GLY A 160 5.86 9.39 -15.16
N GLY A 161 5.81 9.39 -13.83
CA GLY A 161 5.28 8.28 -13.03
C GLY A 161 6.34 7.62 -12.14
N TRP A 162 5.89 6.90 -11.12
CA TRP A 162 6.73 6.11 -10.23
C TRP A 162 7.19 4.80 -10.89
N TYR A 163 8.50 4.58 -10.98
CA TYR A 163 9.11 3.32 -11.45
C TYR A 163 10.22 2.89 -10.49
N LEU A 164 10.43 1.57 -10.36
CA LEU A 164 11.53 1.04 -9.54
C LEU A 164 12.91 1.42 -10.11
N PHE A 165 12.98 1.53 -11.44
CA PHE A 165 14.06 2.18 -12.18
C PHE A 165 13.41 3.14 -13.18
N PRO A 166 13.66 4.46 -13.10
CA PRO A 166 13.14 5.38 -14.09
C PRO A 166 13.71 4.99 -15.46
N ALA A 167 12.84 4.78 -16.45
CA ALA A 167 13.28 4.67 -17.83
C ALA A 167 14.09 5.93 -18.12
N SER A 168 15.33 5.78 -18.57
CA SER A 168 16.28 6.86 -18.79
C SER A 168 15.69 7.92 -19.72
N LYS A 169 14.98 8.90 -19.17
CA LYS A 169 14.86 10.21 -19.79
C LYS A 169 16.14 10.92 -19.39
N SER A 170 17.08 10.98 -20.32
CA SER A 170 18.21 11.90 -20.21
C SER A 170 17.62 13.27 -19.89
N VAL A 171 18.00 13.78 -18.72
CA VAL A 171 17.80 15.18 -18.38
C VAL A 171 18.88 15.90 -19.17
N ASP A 172 18.51 16.38 -20.37
CA ASP A 172 19.31 17.37 -21.09
C ASP A 172 19.16 18.74 -20.42
#